data_AF-A0A923X5I4-F1
#
_entry.id   AF-A0A923X5I4-F1
#
_cell.length_a   1.000
_cell.length_b   1.000
_cell.length_c   1.000
_cell.angle_alpha   90.00
_cell.angle_beta   90.00
_cell.angle_gamma   90.00
#
_symmetry.space_group_name_H-M   'P 1'
#
loop_
_entity.id
_entity.type
_entity.pdbx_description
1 polymer ?
#
loop_
_entity_poly.entity_id
_entity_poly.type
_entity_poly.pdbx_seq_one_letter_code
_entity_poly.pdbx_strand_id
1 'polypeptide(L)'
;AAGVSSATADISALRTGGAATALTGGSYATDNGVAWGWRTAAVTVPDVTATDGSMQNFTISATDVLGNVATSATQQVEIDQTPITAATASCANAGNANNALDVGDTTSWGFGDTVTPSSLLAAWTAGASSTVTGTVVLRDGTSDFIALNTDLGLTMFSGTAYNSSFDLGAANWVTADVNIPSSTFSLVDRLTARLAYGTPASSIRPRNSTNTHYFGTNIRDAAGNAVAAAFTEACTTNAW
;
A
#
# COMPACT_ATOMS: atom_id res chain seq x y z
N ALA A 1 -24.00 5.21 -38.85
CA ALA A 1 -23.01 5.90 -37.99
C ALA A 1 -21.63 5.43 -38.39
N ALA A 2 -20.70 6.35 -38.67
CA ALA A 2 -19.30 6.00 -38.90
C ALA A 2 -18.68 5.58 -37.56
N GLY A 3 -18.00 4.44 -37.52
CA GLY A 3 -17.29 3.99 -36.31
C GLY A 3 -16.06 4.84 -36.03
N VAL A 4 -15.59 4.83 -34.78
CA VAL A 4 -14.34 5.53 -34.38
C VAL A 4 -13.12 4.81 -34.98
N SER A 5 -12.38 5.50 -35.83
CA SER A 5 -11.16 5.02 -36.49
C SER A 5 -9.94 5.12 -35.57
N SER A 6 -9.77 6.26 -34.89
CA SER A 6 -8.68 6.48 -33.94
C SER A 6 -9.13 7.33 -32.76
N ALA A 7 -8.46 7.17 -31.62
CA ALA A 7 -8.62 8.04 -30.47
C ALA A 7 -7.25 8.29 -29.84
N THR A 8 -7.00 9.52 -29.42
CA THR A 8 -5.75 9.94 -28.79
C THR A 8 -6.02 10.82 -27.58
N ALA A 9 -5.28 10.64 -26.50
CA ALA A 9 -5.26 11.55 -25.36
C ALA A 9 -4.13 12.57 -25.55
N ASP A 10 -4.44 13.86 -25.50
CA ASP A 10 -3.44 14.91 -25.44
C ASP A 10 -2.94 15.04 -24.00
N ILE A 11 -1.66 14.68 -23.81
CA ILE A 11 -0.96 14.70 -22.53
C ILE A 11 0.16 15.75 -22.50
N SER A 12 0.16 16.70 -23.44
CA SER A 12 1.20 17.72 -23.56
C SER A 12 1.34 18.63 -22.34
N ALA A 13 0.27 18.77 -21.53
CA ALA A 13 0.32 19.44 -20.24
C ALA A 13 1.00 18.58 -19.15
N LEU A 14 0.90 17.25 -19.24
CA LEU A 14 1.52 16.32 -18.28
C LEU A 14 3.03 16.17 -18.49
N ARG A 15 3.52 16.44 -19.71
CA ARG A 15 4.95 16.40 -20.05
C ARG A 15 5.29 17.47 -21.08
N THR A 16 6.24 18.33 -20.77
CA THR A 16 6.76 19.31 -21.75
C THR A 16 7.29 18.57 -22.98
N GLY A 17 6.74 18.83 -24.18
CA GLY A 17 7.06 18.08 -25.41
C GLY A 17 6.43 16.68 -25.50
N GLY A 18 5.40 16.39 -24.70
CA GLY A 18 4.55 15.20 -24.81
C GLY A 18 3.84 15.11 -26.15
N ALA A 19 3.96 13.99 -26.84
CA ALA A 19 3.10 13.67 -27.98
C ALA A 19 1.78 13.08 -27.48
N ALA A 20 0.69 13.32 -28.21
CA ALA A 20 -0.59 12.69 -27.91
C ALA A 20 -0.46 11.16 -27.92
N THR A 21 -1.06 10.49 -26.94
CA THR A 21 -0.99 9.03 -26.79
C THR A 21 -2.20 8.38 -27.47
N ALA A 22 -1.95 7.45 -28.38
CA ALA A 22 -3.01 6.66 -29.01
C ALA A 22 -3.67 5.68 -28.02
N LEU A 23 -5.00 5.72 -27.96
CA LEU A 23 -5.84 4.80 -27.18
C LEU A 23 -6.13 3.56 -28.02
N THR A 24 -5.39 2.48 -27.77
CA THR A 24 -5.31 1.29 -28.64
C THR A 24 -5.79 -0.01 -28.00
N GLY A 25 -5.91 -0.09 -26.65
CA GLY A 25 -6.47 -1.24 -25.94
C GLY A 25 -7.98 -1.10 -25.72
N GLY A 26 -8.74 -2.19 -25.52
CA GLY A 26 -10.18 -2.08 -25.22
C GLY A 26 -10.98 -3.39 -25.29
N SER A 27 -11.86 -3.60 -24.30
CA SER A 27 -12.91 -4.64 -24.26
C SER A 27 -14.29 -3.99 -24.44
N TYR A 28 -15.18 -4.65 -25.18
CA TYR A 28 -16.56 -4.21 -25.37
C TYR A 28 -17.36 -4.45 -24.07
N ALA A 29 -17.76 -3.38 -23.38
CA ALA A 29 -18.71 -3.49 -22.26
C ALA A 29 -20.06 -2.88 -22.68
N THR A 30 -21.13 -3.61 -22.38
CA THR A 30 -22.51 -3.22 -22.70
C THR A 30 -23.13 -2.51 -21.50
N ASP A 31 -23.63 -1.29 -21.66
CA ASP A 31 -24.46 -0.60 -20.68
C ASP A 31 -25.82 -0.26 -21.32
N ASN A 32 -26.94 -0.60 -20.66
CA ASN A 32 -28.29 -0.51 -21.20
C ASN A 32 -28.49 -1.12 -22.62
N GLY A 33 -27.77 -2.21 -22.93
CA GLY A 33 -27.85 -2.87 -24.24
C GLY A 33 -27.07 -2.18 -25.37
N VAL A 34 -26.31 -1.12 -25.07
CA VAL A 34 -25.40 -0.45 -26.01
C VAL A 34 -23.97 -0.90 -25.74
N ALA A 35 -23.33 -1.49 -26.76
CA ALA A 35 -21.92 -1.86 -26.68
C ALA A 35 -21.05 -0.59 -26.79
N TRP A 36 -20.37 -0.25 -25.71
CA TRP A 36 -19.41 0.84 -25.69
C TRP A 36 -18.01 0.27 -25.94
N GLY A 37 -17.39 0.71 -27.04
CA GLY A 37 -16.01 0.38 -27.36
C GLY A 37 -15.05 1.25 -26.54
N TRP A 38 -14.90 0.94 -25.26
CA TRP A 38 -13.93 1.64 -24.41
C TRP A 38 -12.52 1.41 -24.97
N ARG A 39 -11.81 2.51 -25.23
CA ARG A 39 -10.40 2.48 -25.64
C ARG A 39 -9.52 2.98 -24.50
N THR A 40 -8.42 2.28 -24.23
CA THR A 40 -7.48 2.58 -23.15
C THR A 40 -6.05 2.62 -23.68
N ALA A 41 -5.19 3.32 -22.95
CA ALA A 41 -3.75 3.24 -23.06
C ALA A 41 -3.14 3.42 -21.67
N ALA A 42 -2.00 2.79 -21.44
CA ALA A 42 -1.16 3.08 -20.29
C ALA A 42 0.01 3.96 -20.77
N VAL A 43 0.28 5.05 -20.06
CA VAL A 43 1.41 5.93 -20.33
C VAL A 43 2.21 6.07 -19.05
N THR A 44 3.50 5.75 -19.12
CA THR A 44 4.46 6.15 -18.10
C THR A 44 4.98 7.53 -18.47
N VAL A 45 4.82 8.50 -17.57
CA VAL A 45 5.41 9.84 -17.70
C VAL A 45 6.62 9.90 -16.76
N PRO A 46 7.85 9.65 -17.25
CA PRO A 46 9.03 9.56 -16.38
C PRO A 46 9.49 10.91 -15.82
N ASP A 47 9.09 12.01 -16.45
CA ASP A 47 9.54 13.37 -16.14
C ASP A 47 8.35 14.30 -15.89
N VAL A 48 7.62 14.08 -14.80
CA VAL A 48 6.59 15.03 -14.37
C VAL A 48 7.30 16.29 -13.85
N THR A 49 7.43 17.30 -14.71
CA THR A 49 7.99 18.62 -14.35
C THR A 49 7.02 19.49 -13.57
N ALA A 50 5.78 19.02 -13.43
CA ALA A 50 4.72 19.69 -12.71
C ALA A 50 4.92 19.54 -11.19
N THR A 51 4.58 20.58 -10.43
CA THR A 51 4.69 20.55 -8.98
C THR A 51 3.61 19.66 -8.36
N ASP A 52 3.90 19.12 -7.18
CA ASP A 52 2.90 18.49 -6.33
C ASP A 52 1.65 19.38 -6.14
N GLY A 53 0.48 18.74 -6.10
CA GLY A 53 -0.84 19.38 -6.02
C GLY A 53 -1.27 20.15 -7.28
N SER A 54 -0.47 20.12 -8.36
CA SER A 54 -0.84 20.83 -9.59
C SER A 54 -1.87 20.05 -10.41
N MET A 55 -2.89 20.76 -10.89
CA MET A 55 -3.90 20.20 -11.78
C MET A 55 -3.42 20.24 -13.22
N GLN A 56 -3.33 19.08 -13.84
CA GLN A 56 -2.92 18.91 -15.23
C GLN A 56 -4.11 18.55 -16.08
N ASN A 57 -4.28 19.31 -17.15
CA ASN A 57 -5.39 19.17 -18.06
C ASN A 57 -5.07 18.14 -19.15
N PHE A 58 -6.04 17.32 -19.52
CA PHE A 58 -5.95 16.50 -20.73
C PHE A 58 -7.28 16.50 -21.47
N THR A 59 -7.23 16.24 -22.77
CA THR A 59 -8.42 16.06 -23.61
C THR A 59 -8.29 14.78 -24.40
N ILE A 60 -9.42 14.19 -24.79
CA ILE A 60 -9.47 13.03 -25.68
C ILE A 60 -10.02 13.50 -27.01
N SER A 61 -9.27 13.28 -28.09
CA SER A 61 -9.75 13.49 -29.45
C SER A 61 -10.00 12.16 -30.13
N ALA A 62 -11.14 12.03 -30.78
CA ALA A 62 -11.53 10.85 -31.55
C ALA A 62 -11.82 11.25 -33.00
N THR A 63 -11.34 10.44 -33.93
CA THR A 63 -11.60 10.60 -35.37
C THR A 63 -12.41 9.41 -35.86
N ASP A 64 -13.52 9.66 -36.57
CA ASP A 64 -14.31 8.58 -37.18
C ASP A 64 -13.69 8.10 -38.52
N VAL A 65 -14.24 7.03 -39.09
CA VAL A 65 -13.77 6.47 -40.39
C VAL A 65 -13.97 7.40 -41.59
N LEU A 66 -14.76 8.47 -41.44
CA LEU A 66 -14.97 9.51 -42.46
C LEU A 66 -14.06 10.72 -42.24
N GLY A 67 -13.24 10.72 -41.18
CA GLY A 67 -12.32 11.81 -40.84
C GLY A 67 -12.93 12.90 -39.98
N ASN A 68 -14.16 12.75 -39.48
CA ASN A 68 -14.74 13.73 -38.56
C ASN A 68 -14.06 13.62 -37.20
N VAL A 69 -13.66 14.76 -36.64
CA VAL A 69 -12.98 14.84 -35.34
C VAL A 69 -13.91 15.41 -34.28
N ALA A 70 -13.95 14.76 -33.12
CA ALA A 70 -14.59 15.29 -31.91
C ALA A 70 -13.59 15.26 -30.76
N THR A 71 -13.57 16.33 -29.96
CA THR A 71 -12.72 16.45 -28.78
C THR A 71 -13.60 16.53 -27.54
N SER A 72 -13.22 15.81 -26.48
CA SER A 72 -13.90 15.86 -25.20
C SER A 72 -13.79 17.24 -24.55
N ALA A 73 -14.63 17.50 -23.55
CA ALA A 73 -14.32 18.55 -22.59
C ALA A 73 -12.97 18.28 -21.91
N THR A 74 -12.33 19.35 -21.42
CA THR A 74 -11.10 19.24 -20.63
C THR A 74 -11.36 18.46 -19.36
N GLN A 75 -10.51 17.46 -19.12
CA GLN A 75 -10.45 16.69 -17.90
C GLN A 75 -9.20 17.10 -17.12
N GLN A 76 -9.20 16.90 -15.81
CA GLN A 76 -8.07 17.23 -14.95
C GLN A 76 -7.63 16.01 -14.16
N VAL A 77 -6.32 15.91 -13.96
CA VAL A 77 -5.71 15.03 -12.98
C VAL A 77 -4.81 15.85 -12.06
N GLU A 78 -4.81 15.53 -10.78
CA GLU A 78 -3.88 16.11 -9.84
C GLU A 78 -2.56 15.36 -9.91
N ILE A 79 -1.46 16.11 -9.87
CA ILE A 79 -0.12 15.54 -9.72
C ILE A 79 0.15 15.38 -8.24
N ASP A 80 0.34 14.14 -7.84
CA ASP A 80 0.77 13.78 -6.49
C ASP A 80 2.22 13.28 -6.53
N GLN A 81 3.10 14.08 -5.94
CA GLN A 81 4.50 13.77 -5.71
C GLN A 81 4.83 13.74 -4.21
N THR A 82 3.82 13.84 -3.33
CA THR A 82 4.03 13.89 -1.88
C THR A 82 4.47 12.52 -1.39
N PRO A 83 5.70 12.37 -0.87
CA PRO A 83 6.10 11.11 -0.27
C PRO A 83 5.29 10.83 0.98
N ILE A 84 5.01 9.55 1.25
CA ILE A 84 4.49 9.12 2.55
C ILE A 84 5.48 9.56 3.65
N THR A 85 4.98 10.25 4.69
CA THR A 85 5.79 10.69 5.83
C THR A 85 5.34 10.07 7.15
N ALA A 86 6.31 9.83 8.04
CA ALA A 86 6.13 9.23 9.35
C ALA A 86 5.05 9.91 10.21
N ALA A 87 4.98 11.25 10.17
CA ALA A 87 4.11 12.03 11.04
C ALA A 87 2.61 11.81 10.78
N THR A 88 2.28 11.22 9.64
CA THR A 88 0.91 10.93 9.24
C THR A 88 0.52 9.47 9.47
N ALA A 89 1.51 8.60 9.76
CA ALA A 89 1.24 7.25 10.17
C ALA A 89 0.75 7.22 11.62
N SER A 90 -0.25 6.37 11.88
CA SER A 90 -0.72 6.08 13.24
C SER A 90 -0.89 4.58 13.42
N CYS A 91 -0.68 4.11 14.65
CA CYS A 91 -0.71 2.70 14.96
C CYS A 91 -1.55 2.45 16.20
N ALA A 92 -2.38 1.41 16.11
CA ALA A 92 -3.24 0.98 17.19
C ALA A 92 -3.10 -0.52 17.41
N ASN A 93 -2.91 -0.88 18.67
CA ASN A 93 -3.01 -2.25 19.13
C ASN A 93 -4.41 -2.48 19.72
N ALA A 94 -5.08 -3.53 19.30
CA ALA A 94 -6.31 -4.01 19.93
C ALA A 94 -6.04 -5.39 20.51
N GLY A 95 -6.29 -5.51 21.80
CA GLY A 95 -6.10 -6.72 22.58
C GLY A 95 -7.40 -7.30 23.09
N ASN A 96 -7.36 -8.56 23.45
CA ASN A 96 -8.34 -9.21 24.29
C ASN A 96 -8.09 -8.86 25.79
N ALA A 97 -8.90 -9.40 26.71
CA ALA A 97 -8.84 -9.00 28.13
C ALA A 97 -7.76 -9.71 28.95
N ASN A 98 -7.03 -10.68 28.37
CA ASN A 98 -6.14 -11.58 29.10
C ASN A 98 -4.70 -11.04 29.28
N ASN A 99 -4.39 -9.86 28.75
CA ASN A 99 -3.09 -9.22 28.78
C ASN A 99 -1.96 -10.00 28.05
N ALA A 100 -2.30 -11.02 27.25
CA ALA A 100 -1.37 -11.89 26.54
C ALA A 100 -1.64 -11.91 25.02
N LEU A 101 -0.56 -11.98 24.23
CA LEU A 101 -0.65 -12.10 22.78
C LEU A 101 -1.32 -13.44 22.41
N ASP A 102 -2.50 -13.39 21.80
CA ASP A 102 -3.28 -14.55 21.36
C ASP A 102 -4.16 -14.22 20.15
N VAL A 103 -4.92 -15.22 19.69
CA VAL A 103 -5.93 -15.07 18.65
C VAL A 103 -6.98 -14.04 19.07
N GLY A 104 -7.24 -13.08 18.18
CA GLY A 104 -8.14 -11.95 18.43
C GLY A 104 -7.40 -10.63 18.60
N ASP A 105 -6.10 -10.67 18.87
CA ASP A 105 -5.29 -9.46 18.95
C ASP A 105 -4.93 -8.97 17.56
N THR A 106 -4.78 -7.66 17.44
CA THR A 106 -4.42 -7.02 16.17
C THR A 106 -3.49 -5.83 16.38
N THR A 107 -2.61 -5.61 15.40
CA THR A 107 -1.91 -4.36 15.20
C THR A 107 -2.37 -3.77 13.88
N SER A 108 -2.86 -2.53 13.89
CA SER A 108 -3.28 -1.79 12.70
C SER A 108 -2.39 -0.57 12.50
N TRP A 109 -1.99 -0.34 11.25
CA TRP A 109 -1.21 0.82 10.80
C TRP A 109 -2.07 1.62 9.85
N GLY A 110 -2.45 2.82 10.27
CA GLY A 110 -3.06 3.85 9.44
C GLY A 110 -1.97 4.66 8.77
N PHE A 111 -2.01 4.76 7.45
CA PHE A 111 -1.14 5.59 6.64
C PHE A 111 -1.79 6.95 6.41
N GLY A 112 -0.97 7.99 6.30
CA GLY A 112 -1.44 9.34 5.99
C GLY A 112 -1.97 9.53 4.58
N ASP A 113 -1.69 8.58 3.71
CA ASP A 113 -2.10 8.58 2.32
C ASP A 113 -2.40 7.16 1.84
N THR A 114 -3.14 7.07 0.73
CA THR A 114 -3.54 5.82 0.11
C THR A 114 -2.32 5.05 -0.34
N VAL A 115 -2.12 3.86 0.22
CA VAL A 115 -1.05 2.96 -0.22
C VAL A 115 -1.49 2.09 -1.40
N THR A 116 -0.57 1.82 -2.33
CA THR A 116 -0.80 0.80 -3.36
C THR A 116 -0.70 -0.58 -2.75
N PRO A 117 -1.72 -1.45 -2.85
CA PRO A 117 -1.67 -2.79 -2.28
C PRO A 117 -0.48 -3.62 -2.79
N SER A 118 -0.11 -3.45 -4.06
CA SER A 118 1.03 -4.12 -4.70
C SER A 118 2.40 -3.70 -4.14
N SER A 119 2.49 -2.56 -3.45
CA SER A 119 3.74 -2.10 -2.81
C SER A 119 4.01 -2.79 -1.47
N LEU A 120 2.98 -3.38 -0.87
CA LEU A 120 3.06 -4.14 0.39
C LEU A 120 3.32 -5.62 0.12
N LEU A 121 2.62 -6.17 -0.88
CA LEU A 121 2.72 -7.56 -1.31
C LEU A 121 2.39 -7.65 -2.81
N ALA A 122 3.23 -8.34 -3.57
CA ALA A 122 3.01 -8.54 -5.00
C ALA A 122 1.65 -9.21 -5.27
N ALA A 123 0.93 -8.72 -6.30
CA ALA A 123 -0.40 -9.19 -6.71
C ALA A 123 -1.53 -9.04 -5.68
N TRP A 124 -1.32 -8.26 -4.61
CA TRP A 124 -2.34 -8.05 -3.59
C TRP A 124 -3.37 -6.99 -4.02
N THR A 125 -4.64 -7.18 -3.63
CA THR A 125 -5.74 -6.23 -3.86
C THR A 125 -6.42 -5.87 -2.53
N ALA A 126 -7.08 -4.72 -2.45
CA ALA A 126 -7.76 -4.29 -1.23
C ALA A 126 -8.81 -5.31 -0.77
N GLY A 127 -8.81 -5.65 0.53
CA GLY A 127 -9.71 -6.65 1.11
C GLY A 127 -9.23 -8.10 1.03
N ALA A 128 -8.11 -8.39 0.34
CA ALA A 128 -7.49 -9.70 0.41
C ALA A 128 -6.67 -9.85 1.70
N SER A 129 -6.69 -11.05 2.27
CA SER A 129 -5.89 -11.42 3.45
C SER A 129 -4.93 -12.54 3.07
N SER A 130 -3.70 -12.48 3.59
CA SER A 130 -2.69 -13.51 3.40
C SER A 130 -2.24 -14.05 4.74
N THR A 131 -2.13 -15.38 4.84
CA THR A 131 -1.63 -16.03 6.06
C THR A 131 -0.13 -15.84 6.18
N VAL A 132 0.31 -15.10 7.20
CA VAL A 132 1.72 -14.91 7.58
C VAL A 132 2.06 -15.79 8.78
N THR A 133 3.32 -16.20 8.87
CA THR A 133 3.88 -16.67 10.14
C THR A 133 4.71 -15.53 10.71
N GLY A 134 4.43 -15.16 11.96
CA GLY A 134 5.32 -14.29 12.72
C GLY A 134 6.26 -15.13 13.56
N THR A 135 7.46 -14.62 13.83
CA THR A 135 8.35 -15.19 14.85
C THR A 135 8.68 -14.08 15.84
N VAL A 136 8.33 -14.26 17.10
CA VAL A 136 8.89 -13.45 18.19
C VAL A 136 10.31 -13.93 18.42
N VAL A 137 11.28 -13.09 18.14
CA VAL A 137 12.70 -13.35 18.31
C VAL A 137 13.15 -12.79 19.66
N LEU A 138 13.76 -13.66 20.46
CA LEU A 138 14.40 -13.27 21.70
C LEU A 138 15.66 -12.45 21.41
N ARG A 139 15.86 -11.33 22.11
CA ARG A 139 17.14 -10.62 22.10
C ARG A 139 17.77 -10.58 23.49
N ASP A 140 19.09 -10.57 23.52
CA ASP A 140 19.88 -10.34 24.71
C ASP A 140 19.98 -8.83 25.03
N GLY A 141 19.08 -8.34 25.87
CA GLY A 141 19.43 -7.25 26.80
C GLY A 141 18.66 -5.93 26.74
N THR A 142 17.80 -5.64 25.76
CA THR A 142 16.97 -4.41 25.78
C THR A 142 15.51 -4.60 25.37
N SER A 143 15.23 -5.34 24.29
CA SER A 143 13.87 -5.62 23.80
C SER A 143 13.77 -6.92 23.02
N ASP A 144 12.61 -7.58 23.05
CA ASP A 144 12.26 -8.68 22.13
C ASP A 144 11.56 -8.10 20.88
N PHE A 145 11.60 -8.82 19.76
CA PHE A 145 11.08 -8.33 18.48
C PHE A 145 10.15 -9.32 17.81
N ILE A 146 9.13 -8.86 17.07
CA ILE A 146 8.38 -9.71 16.14
C ILE A 146 8.93 -9.52 14.73
N ALA A 147 9.47 -10.58 14.14
CA ALA A 147 9.88 -10.65 12.75
C ALA A 147 8.76 -11.31 11.91
N LEU A 148 8.30 -10.62 10.86
CA LEU A 148 7.33 -11.15 9.90
C LEU A 148 7.97 -11.67 8.60
N ASN A 149 9.30 -11.77 8.56
CA ASN A 149 10.08 -12.00 7.33
C ASN A 149 10.08 -13.48 6.85
N THR A 150 9.03 -14.26 7.12
CA THR A 150 9.16 -15.73 7.02
C THR A 150 8.52 -16.42 5.82
N ASP A 151 7.86 -15.74 4.86
CA ASP A 151 7.75 -16.31 3.48
C ASP A 151 6.90 -15.52 2.45
N LEU A 152 6.19 -14.45 2.84
CA LEU A 152 5.21 -13.86 1.90
C LEU A 152 5.75 -12.74 1.02
N GLY A 153 7.03 -12.37 1.08
CA GLY A 153 7.52 -11.24 0.28
C GLY A 153 6.89 -9.90 0.68
N LEU A 154 6.50 -9.75 1.95
CA LEU A 154 6.10 -8.46 2.53
C LEU A 154 7.29 -7.52 2.52
N THR A 155 7.34 -6.65 1.52
CA THR A 155 8.43 -5.70 1.25
C THR A 155 8.53 -4.58 2.29
N MET A 156 7.47 -4.37 3.08
CA MET A 156 7.44 -3.30 4.09
C MET A 156 8.28 -3.60 5.33
N PHE A 157 8.47 -4.89 5.67
CA PHE A 157 9.31 -5.37 6.79
C PHE A 157 10.54 -6.13 6.30
N SER A 158 10.85 -6.05 5.00
CA SER A 158 11.97 -6.80 4.42
C SER A 158 13.30 -6.26 4.93
N GLY A 159 14.05 -7.11 5.62
CA GLY A 159 15.42 -6.83 6.06
C GLY A 159 16.02 -8.02 6.79
N THR A 160 17.34 -8.17 6.71
CA THR A 160 18.11 -9.19 7.43
C THR A 160 18.55 -8.72 8.81
N ALA A 161 18.15 -7.51 9.22
CA ALA A 161 18.54 -6.86 10.47
C ALA A 161 17.31 -6.56 11.33
N TYR A 162 17.45 -6.69 12.65
CA TYR A 162 16.35 -6.50 13.62
C TYR A 162 15.72 -5.10 13.62
N ASN A 163 16.34 -4.10 12.99
CA ASN A 163 15.74 -2.78 12.78
C ASN A 163 14.68 -2.75 11.66
N SER A 164 14.30 -3.88 11.07
CA SER A 164 13.12 -4.03 10.20
C SER A 164 12.05 -4.93 10.83
N SER A 165 12.08 -5.10 12.16
CA SER A 165 11.15 -5.92 12.94
C SER A 165 10.40 -5.08 13.97
N PHE A 166 9.32 -5.59 14.56
CA PHE A 166 8.53 -4.85 15.55
C PHE A 166 9.13 -4.97 16.94
N ASP A 167 9.61 -3.87 17.51
CA ASP A 167 10.10 -3.83 18.89
C ASP A 167 8.92 -3.93 19.86
N LEU A 168 8.94 -4.95 20.73
CA LEU A 168 7.94 -5.15 21.78
C LEU A 168 8.15 -4.27 23.02
N GLY A 169 9.09 -3.33 22.98
CA GLY A 169 9.31 -2.29 23.98
C GLY A 169 9.81 -2.79 25.34
N ALA A 170 10.08 -4.09 25.48
CA ALA A 170 10.65 -4.71 26.66
C ALA A 170 11.34 -6.04 26.32
N ALA A 171 12.30 -6.46 27.15
CA ALA A 171 12.97 -7.75 27.02
C ALA A 171 12.26 -8.87 27.81
N ASN A 172 12.45 -10.11 27.37
CA ASN A 172 11.95 -11.33 28.02
C ASN A 172 10.41 -11.46 28.01
N TRP A 173 9.76 -11.04 26.93
CA TRP A 173 8.43 -11.51 26.55
C TRP A 173 8.45 -13.02 26.29
N VAL A 174 9.56 -13.51 25.75
CA VAL A 174 9.84 -14.93 25.50
C VAL A 174 11.17 -15.35 26.12
N THR A 175 11.40 -16.65 26.28
CA THR A 175 12.70 -17.21 26.76
C THR A 175 13.45 -17.98 25.67
N ALA A 176 12.85 -18.09 24.50
CA ALA A 176 13.37 -18.64 23.26
C ALA A 176 12.50 -18.08 22.13
N ASP A 177 12.92 -18.21 20.88
CA ASP A 177 12.10 -17.77 19.74
C ASP A 177 10.75 -18.49 19.70
N VAL A 178 9.66 -17.75 19.49
CA VAL A 178 8.28 -18.27 19.48
C VAL A 178 7.63 -17.98 18.14
N ASN A 179 7.17 -19.02 17.47
CA ASN A 179 6.39 -18.86 16.24
C ASN A 179 4.93 -18.54 16.57
N ILE A 180 4.33 -17.66 15.76
CA ILE A 180 2.91 -17.30 15.78
C ILE A 180 2.31 -17.71 14.43
N PRO A 181 2.01 -19.02 14.25
CA PRO A 181 1.44 -19.52 13.01
C PRO A 181 0.04 -18.95 12.79
N SER A 182 -0.46 -19.07 11.55
CA SER A 182 -1.83 -18.69 11.20
C SER A 182 -2.19 -17.22 11.47
N SER A 183 -1.20 -16.35 11.64
CA SER A 183 -1.41 -14.92 11.66
C SER A 183 -1.87 -14.47 10.27
N THR A 184 -2.63 -13.40 10.17
CA THR A 184 -3.10 -12.88 8.89
C THR A 184 -2.72 -11.43 8.72
N PHE A 185 -2.18 -11.11 7.55
CA PHE A 185 -1.88 -9.75 7.16
C PHE A 185 -2.88 -9.32 6.09
N SER A 186 -3.53 -8.19 6.32
CA SER A 186 -4.67 -7.70 5.52
C SER A 186 -4.56 -6.21 5.27
N LEU A 187 -4.95 -5.76 4.08
CA LEU A 187 -5.24 -4.35 3.84
C LEU A 187 -6.73 -4.15 4.10
N VAL A 188 -7.06 -3.60 5.28
CA VAL A 188 -8.44 -3.41 5.76
C VAL A 188 -9.17 -2.43 4.86
N ASP A 189 -8.49 -1.35 4.52
CA ASP A 189 -8.89 -0.35 3.54
C ASP A 189 -7.62 0.28 2.93
N ARG A 190 -7.81 1.22 2.02
CA ARG A 190 -6.72 1.88 1.27
C ARG A 190 -5.72 2.66 2.15
N LEU A 191 -6.08 2.94 3.40
CA LEU A 191 -5.27 3.68 4.36
C LEU A 191 -4.80 2.79 5.52
N THR A 192 -5.33 1.58 5.69
CA THR A 192 -5.10 0.79 6.90
C THR A 192 -4.62 -0.62 6.59
N ALA A 193 -3.38 -0.94 6.96
CA ALA A 193 -2.89 -2.32 7.03
C ALA A 193 -3.11 -2.90 8.42
N ARG A 194 -3.40 -4.20 8.52
CA ARG A 194 -3.63 -4.88 9.80
C ARG A 194 -3.01 -6.27 9.80
N LEU A 195 -2.24 -6.52 10.85
CA LEU A 195 -1.81 -7.85 11.29
C LEU A 195 -2.79 -8.32 12.37
N ALA A 196 -3.49 -9.43 12.11
CA ALA A 196 -4.21 -10.17 13.13
C ALA A 196 -3.38 -11.38 13.54
N TYR A 197 -3.13 -11.52 14.83
CA TYR A 197 -2.27 -12.57 15.35
C TYR A 197 -3.01 -13.90 15.41
N GLY A 198 -2.31 -14.97 15.04
CA GLY A 198 -2.74 -16.33 15.35
C GLY A 198 -2.34 -16.71 16.78
N THR A 199 -2.64 -17.95 17.17
CA THR A 199 -2.23 -18.47 18.48
C THR A 199 -0.73 -18.76 18.48
N PRO A 200 0.06 -18.18 19.40
CA PRO A 200 1.47 -18.51 19.56
C PRO A 200 1.70 -19.99 19.87
N ALA A 201 2.79 -20.56 19.36
CA ALA A 201 3.17 -21.95 19.63
C ALA A 201 3.52 -22.21 21.11
N SER A 202 3.81 -21.15 21.86
CA SER A 202 4.00 -21.16 23.32
C SER A 202 3.58 -19.83 23.90
N SER A 203 3.24 -19.79 25.19
CA SER A 203 2.76 -18.55 25.83
C SER A 203 3.79 -17.42 25.78
N ILE A 204 3.31 -16.24 25.43
CA ILE A 204 4.08 -14.99 25.40
C ILE A 204 3.66 -14.16 26.61
N ARG A 205 4.62 -13.69 27.40
CA ARG A 205 4.35 -13.06 28.71
C ARG A 205 3.79 -11.65 28.59
N PRO A 206 2.75 -11.26 29.34
CA PRO A 206 2.23 -9.89 29.37
C PRO A 206 3.26 -8.83 29.78
N ARG A 207 3.40 -7.74 29.02
CA ARG A 207 3.95 -6.46 29.51
C ARG A 207 3.25 -5.27 28.83
N ASN A 208 3.10 -4.16 29.55
CA ASN A 208 2.69 -2.90 28.94
C ASN A 208 3.96 -2.13 28.55
N SER A 209 4.10 -1.79 27.28
CA SER A 209 5.26 -1.06 26.77
C SER A 209 4.92 -0.26 25.51
N THR A 210 5.62 0.84 25.32
CA THR A 210 5.57 1.53 24.03
C THR A 210 6.39 0.72 23.03
N ASN A 211 5.75 0.28 21.95
CA ASN A 211 6.38 -0.53 20.92
C ASN A 211 6.85 0.37 19.79
N THR A 212 7.96 0.01 19.17
CA THR A 212 8.56 0.78 18.08
C THR A 212 8.58 -0.04 16.81
N HIS A 213 7.90 0.47 15.78
CA HIS A 213 7.72 -0.23 14.51
C HIS A 213 8.65 0.41 13.48
N TYR A 214 9.35 -0.41 12.72
CA TYR A 214 10.28 0.05 11.70
C TYR A 214 9.78 -0.36 10.31
N PHE A 215 9.68 0.62 9.42
CA PHE A 215 9.26 0.42 8.04
C PHE A 215 10.41 0.65 7.06
N GLY A 216 10.49 -0.21 6.04
CA GLY A 216 11.41 -0.02 4.92
C GLY A 216 10.96 1.10 3.96
N THR A 217 11.77 1.34 2.93
CA THR A 217 11.49 2.37 1.88
C THR A 217 10.70 1.83 0.69
N ASN A 218 10.22 0.59 0.76
CA ASN A 218 9.59 -0.09 -0.38
C ASN A 218 8.08 0.17 -0.52
N ILE A 219 7.45 0.76 0.49
CA ILE A 219 6.03 1.13 0.46
C ILE A 219 5.85 2.28 -0.54
N ARG A 220 4.76 2.23 -1.32
CA ARG A 220 4.39 3.28 -2.26
C ARG A 220 2.93 3.69 -2.09
N ASP A 221 2.64 4.95 -2.33
CA ASP A 221 1.27 5.45 -2.41
C ASP A 221 0.57 5.02 -3.72
N ALA A 222 -0.65 5.52 -3.92
CA ALA A 222 -1.47 5.40 -5.14
C ALA A 222 -0.77 5.92 -6.40
N ALA A 223 -0.02 7.02 -6.26
CA ALA A 223 0.70 7.68 -7.35
C ALA A 223 2.05 7.01 -7.65
N GLY A 224 2.51 6.10 -6.78
CA GLY A 224 3.77 5.39 -6.88
C GLY A 224 4.94 6.07 -6.15
N ASN A 225 4.71 7.14 -5.40
CA ASN A 225 5.76 7.79 -4.63
C ASN A 225 6.21 6.85 -3.52
N ALA A 226 7.53 6.70 -3.38
CA ALA A 226 8.10 5.91 -2.31
C ALA A 226 8.07 6.73 -1.00
N VAL A 227 8.06 6.03 0.13
CA VAL A 227 8.32 6.67 1.42
C VAL A 227 9.65 7.43 1.38
N ALA A 228 9.67 8.68 1.85
CA ALA A 228 10.84 9.55 1.78
C ALA A 228 12.07 8.98 2.53
N ALA A 229 11.83 8.23 3.60
CA ALA A 229 12.85 7.54 4.37
C ALA A 229 12.21 6.37 5.11
N ALA A 230 13.03 5.42 5.56
CA ALA A 230 12.58 4.49 6.60
C ALA A 230 12.07 5.32 7.80
N PHE A 231 10.88 5.00 8.29
CA PHE A 231 10.31 5.70 9.43
C PHE A 231 10.02 4.76 10.58
N THR A 232 9.95 5.39 11.74
CA THR A 232 9.71 4.75 13.01
C THR A 232 8.39 5.25 13.56
N GLU A 233 7.57 4.32 14.02
CA GLU A 233 6.28 4.61 14.62
C GLU A 233 6.21 4.06 16.03
N ALA A 234 5.88 4.92 16.99
CA ALA A 234 5.66 4.53 18.37
C ALA A 234 4.18 4.19 18.57
N CYS A 235 3.88 2.92 18.87
CA CYS A 235 2.54 2.48 19.20
C CYS A 235 2.39 2.45 20.72
N THR A 236 1.35 3.08 21.25
CA THR A 236 0.94 2.89 22.63
C THR A 236 0.21 1.56 22.74
N THR A 237 0.75 0.61 23.52
CA THR A 237 0.01 -0.62 23.85
C THR A 237 -0.94 -0.32 24.99
N ASN A 238 -2.22 -0.66 24.83
CA ASN A 238 -2.94 -1.21 25.97
C ASN A 238 -2.48 -2.67 26.11
N ALA A 239 -2.59 -3.25 27.31
CA ALA A 239 -2.25 -4.65 27.48
C ALA A 239 -3.08 -5.50 26.49
N TRP A 240 -2.41 -6.45 25.83
CA TRP A 240 -2.96 -7.25 24.72
C TRP A 240 -3.96 -8.31 25.15
#